data_AF-H5S9H6-F1
#
_entry.id   AF-H5S9H6-F1
#
_cell.length_a   1.000
_cell.length_b   1.000
_cell.length_c   1.000
_cell.angle_alpha   90.00
_cell.angle_beta   90.00
_cell.angle_gamma   90.00
#
_symmetry.space_group_name_H-M   'P 1'
#
loop_
_entity.id
_entity.type
_entity.pdbx_description
1 polymer ?
#
loop_
_entity_poly.entity_id
_entity_poly.type
_entity_poly.pdbx_seq_one_letter_code
_entity_poly.pdbx_strand_id
1 'polypeptide(L)'
;MEIAKEMLDTLEQLFHQAKRFFQRKGLNEQDAEDCAAEVRLHLLKLILRGGTLSNTYFQRVLHGCLSDFIEQTQSLSILPLEYADLHGGTHLRCRHWLSWRH
;
A
#
# COMPACT_ATOMS: atom_id res chain seq x y z
N MET A 1 -4.02 -19.66 -12.97
CA MET A 1 -3.48 -20.03 -11.64
C MET A 1 -4.60 -19.77 -10.64
N GLU A 2 -5.15 -20.80 -10.02
CA GLU A 2 -6.15 -20.63 -8.96
C GLU A 2 -5.44 -20.30 -7.65
N ILE A 3 -5.94 -19.31 -6.92
CA ILE A 3 -5.42 -18.94 -5.61
C ILE A 3 -6.12 -19.83 -4.58
N ALA A 4 -5.35 -20.62 -3.84
CA ALA A 4 -5.89 -21.46 -2.79
C ALA A 4 -6.61 -20.61 -1.73
N LYS A 5 -7.73 -21.12 -1.20
CA LYS A 5 -8.52 -20.43 -0.15
C LYS A 5 -7.65 -20.05 1.07
N GLU A 6 -6.79 -20.94 1.52
CA GLU A 6 -5.86 -20.71 2.64
C GLU A 6 -4.96 -19.48 2.41
N MET A 7 -4.61 -19.22 1.16
CA MET A 7 -3.79 -18.07 0.77
C MET A 7 -4.60 -16.78 0.77
N LEU A 8 -5.90 -16.83 0.45
CA LEU A 8 -6.81 -15.68 0.62
C LEU A 8 -7.00 -15.35 2.11
N ASP A 9 -7.21 -16.37 2.95
CA ASP A 9 -7.35 -16.20 4.40
C ASP A 9 -6.06 -15.60 5.00
N THR A 10 -4.90 -16.05 4.51
CA THR A 10 -3.60 -15.49 4.90
C THR A 10 -3.46 -14.02 4.49
N LEU A 11 -3.87 -13.66 3.26
CA LEU A 11 -3.84 -12.28 2.78
C LEU A 11 -4.78 -11.36 3.58
N GLU A 12 -5.92 -11.87 4.02
CA GLU A 12 -6.86 -11.14 4.88
C GLU A 12 -6.27 -10.87 6.27
N GLN A 13 -5.64 -11.87 6.88
CA GLN A 13 -4.94 -11.69 8.16
C GLN A 13 -3.80 -10.65 8.04
N LEU A 14 -3.01 -10.73 6.96
CA LEU A 14 -1.92 -9.78 6.70
C LEU A 14 -2.45 -8.37 6.43
N PHE A 15 -3.61 -8.22 5.78
CA PHE A 15 -4.28 -6.94 5.62
C PHE A 15 -4.65 -6.32 6.97
N HIS A 16 -5.27 -7.07 7.88
CA HIS A 16 -5.60 -6.56 9.22
C HIS A 16 -4.34 -6.20 10.03
N GLN A 17 -3.27 -6.98 9.89
CA GLN A 17 -1.99 -6.67 10.50
C GLN A 17 -1.39 -5.37 9.94
N ALA A 18 -1.47 -5.16 8.62
CA ALA A 18 -1.03 -3.95 7.95
C ALA A 18 -1.84 -2.72 8.41
N LYS A 19 -3.19 -2.81 8.41
CA LYS A 19 -4.07 -1.72 8.88
C LYS A 19 -3.70 -1.29 10.30
N ARG A 20 -3.54 -2.25 11.23
CA ARG A 20 -3.10 -1.97 12.61
C ARG A 20 -1.71 -1.35 12.68
N PHE A 21 -0.78 -1.78 11.83
CA PHE A 21 0.55 -1.20 11.75
C PHE A 21 0.48 0.28 11.36
N PHE A 22 -0.26 0.62 10.31
CA PHE A 22 -0.41 2.00 9.84
C PHE A 22 -1.13 2.90 10.84
N GLN A 23 -2.18 2.41 11.50
CA GLN A 23 -2.85 3.13 12.59
C GLN A 23 -1.89 3.45 13.74
N ARG A 24 -1.03 2.50 14.14
CA ARG A 24 0.01 2.76 15.16
C ARG A 24 1.06 3.77 14.71
N LYS A 25 1.18 4.03 13.40
CA LYS A 25 2.05 5.07 12.82
C LYS A 25 1.35 6.43 12.70
N GLY A 26 0.10 6.54 13.13
CA GLY A 26 -0.64 7.80 13.17
C GLY A 26 -1.52 8.07 11.96
N LEU A 27 -1.66 7.11 11.04
CA LEU A 27 -2.63 7.24 9.94
C LEU A 27 -4.05 7.15 10.49
N ASN A 28 -4.96 7.95 9.91
CA ASN A 28 -6.39 7.82 10.19
C ASN A 28 -6.93 6.49 9.64
N GLU A 29 -8.19 6.17 9.93
CA GLU A 29 -8.77 4.89 9.54
C GLU A 29 -8.76 4.65 8.02
N GLN A 30 -9.11 5.66 7.23
CA GLN A 30 -9.22 5.56 5.79
C GLN A 30 -7.84 5.41 5.14
N ASP A 31 -6.88 6.26 5.52
CA ASP A 31 -5.51 6.18 5.00
C ASP A 31 -4.84 4.85 5.39
N ALA A 32 -5.07 4.37 6.62
CA ALA A 32 -4.54 3.08 7.06
C ALA A 32 -5.14 1.91 6.28
N GLU A 33 -6.42 2.01 5.89
CA GLU A 33 -7.11 1.02 5.07
C GLU A 33 -6.59 1.01 3.63
N ASP A 34 -6.41 2.19 3.03
CA ASP A 34 -5.86 2.34 1.69
C ASP A 34 -4.42 1.82 1.61
N CYS A 35 -3.57 2.18 2.57
CA CYS A 35 -2.21 1.62 2.67
C CYS A 35 -2.22 0.10 2.85
N ALA A 36 -3.13 -0.45 3.68
CA ALA A 36 -3.24 -1.89 3.89
C ALA A 36 -3.73 -2.63 2.63
N ALA A 37 -4.63 -2.02 1.87
CA ALA A 37 -5.11 -2.55 0.60
C ALA A 37 -3.96 -2.62 -0.43
N GLU A 38 -3.09 -1.61 -0.47
CA GLU A 38 -1.91 -1.61 -1.33
C GLU A 38 -0.92 -2.72 -0.93
N VAL A 39 -0.66 -2.89 0.37
CA VAL A 39 0.15 -4.01 0.88
C VAL A 39 -0.43 -5.35 0.41
N ARG A 40 -1.73 -5.58 0.60
CA ARG A 40 -2.41 -6.80 0.14
C ARG A 40 -2.25 -7.01 -1.37
N LEU A 41 -2.36 -5.95 -2.17
CA LEU A 41 -2.16 -6.00 -3.62
C LEU A 41 -0.73 -6.40 -4.00
N HIS A 42 0.29 -5.90 -3.29
CA HIS A 42 1.68 -6.30 -3.52
C HIS A 42 1.92 -7.77 -3.20
N LEU A 43 1.39 -8.26 -2.07
CA LEU A 43 1.49 -9.66 -1.69
C LEU A 43 0.80 -10.58 -2.71
N LEU A 44 -0.39 -10.18 -3.17
CA LEU A 44 -1.13 -10.90 -4.22
C LEU A 44 -0.34 -10.97 -5.53
N LYS A 45 0.27 -9.86 -5.96
CA LYS A 45 1.13 -9.81 -7.16
C LYS A 45 2.33 -10.75 -7.04
N LEU A 46 2.94 -10.87 -5.86
CA LEU A 46 4.04 -11.81 -5.63
C LEU A 46 3.57 -13.26 -5.82
N ILE A 47 2.45 -13.62 -5.19
CA ILE A 47 1.84 -14.95 -5.30
C ILE A 47 1.54 -15.29 -6.76
N LEU A 48 0.87 -14.39 -7.50
CA LEU A 48 0.51 -14.59 -8.90
C LEU A 48 1.72 -14.78 -9.83
N ARG A 49 2.91 -14.35 -9.41
CA ARG A 49 4.17 -14.56 -10.12
C ARG A 49 4.92 -15.82 -9.68
N GLY A 50 4.33 -16.65 -8.83
CA GLY A 50 4.93 -17.86 -8.26
C GLY A 50 5.88 -17.60 -7.10
N GLY A 51 5.88 -16.40 -6.52
CA GLY A 51 6.68 -16.07 -5.34
C GLY A 51 6.03 -16.56 -4.04
N THR A 52 6.84 -16.72 -3.01
CA THR A 52 6.40 -17.16 -1.68
C THR A 52 6.36 -16.00 -0.68
N LEU A 53 5.32 -15.96 0.15
CA LEU A 53 5.22 -14.98 1.22
C LEU A 53 6.26 -15.30 2.31
N SER A 54 7.02 -14.27 2.71
CA SER A 54 7.90 -14.34 3.87
C SER A 54 7.67 -13.12 4.76
N ASN A 55 7.91 -13.27 6.07
CA ASN A 55 7.78 -12.15 6.99
C ASN A 55 8.70 -10.98 6.60
N THR A 56 9.93 -11.26 6.15
CA THR A 56 10.87 -10.24 5.68
C THR A 56 10.32 -9.46 4.48
N TYR A 57 9.72 -10.15 3.50
CA TYR A 57 9.09 -9.48 2.37
C TYR A 57 7.90 -8.63 2.82
N PHE A 58 7.05 -9.17 3.68
CA PHE A 58 5.91 -8.45 4.24
C PHE A 58 6.33 -7.15 4.96
N GLN A 59 7.35 -7.21 5.83
CA GLN A 59 7.88 -6.01 6.49
C GLN A 59 8.43 -4.99 5.49
N ARG A 60 9.13 -5.43 4.44
CA ARG A 60 9.62 -4.53 3.38
C ARG A 60 8.47 -3.82 2.68
N VAL A 61 7.40 -4.54 2.35
CA VAL A 61 6.21 -3.95 1.72
C VAL A 61 5.51 -2.97 2.67
N LEU A 62 5.36 -3.30 3.96
CA LEU A 62 4.77 -2.38 4.96
C LEU A 62 5.51 -1.04 5.01
N HIS A 63 6.84 -1.10 5.14
CA HIS A 63 7.66 0.09 5.22
C HIS A 63 7.68 0.87 3.90
N GLY A 64 7.70 0.18 2.76
CA GLY A 64 7.62 0.80 1.44
C GLY A 64 6.32 1.57 1.26
N CYS A 65 5.17 0.94 1.53
CA CYS A 65 3.86 1.60 1.44
C CYS A 65 3.73 2.81 2.38
N LEU A 66 4.33 2.76 3.58
CA LEU A 66 4.35 3.92 4.48
C LEU A 66 5.21 5.06 3.94
N SER A 67 6.40 4.76 3.39
CA SER A 67 7.30 5.76 2.80
C SER A 67 6.60 6.48 1.65
N ASP A 68 6.00 5.73 0.73
CA ASP A 68 5.25 6.27 -0.40
C ASP A 68 4.13 7.20 0.04
N PHE A 69 3.37 6.79 1.05
CA PHE A 69 2.28 7.59 1.60
C PHE A 69 2.79 8.93 2.15
N ILE A 70 3.89 8.90 2.92
CA ILE A 70 4.50 10.10 3.48
C ILE A 70 5.02 11.02 2.36
N GLU A 71 5.73 10.47 1.37
CA GLU A 71 6.26 11.22 0.23
C GLU A 71 5.13 11.89 -0.57
N GLN A 72 4.04 11.16 -0.84
CA GLN A 72 2.86 11.70 -1.52
C GLN A 72 2.19 12.81 -0.70
N THR A 73 2.01 12.61 0.60
CA THR A 73 1.42 13.61 1.49
C THR A 73 2.26 14.89 1.54
N GLN A 74 3.59 14.76 1.60
CA GLN A 74 4.52 15.89 1.55
C GLN A 74 4.45 16.61 0.20
N SER A 75 4.36 15.89 -0.91
CA SER A 75 4.22 16.49 -2.24
C SER A 75 2.93 17.30 -2.41
N LEU A 76 1.83 16.84 -1.81
CA LEU A 76 0.53 17.52 -1.84
C LEU A 76 0.54 18.80 -0.97
N SER A 77 1.31 18.81 0.12
CA SER A 77 1.44 19.98 1.00
C SER A 77 2.17 21.18 0.36
N ILE A 78 2.83 20.98 -0.79
CA ILE A 78 3.59 22.02 -1.51
C ILE A 78 2.75 22.70 -2.61
N LEU A 79 1.53 22.22 -2.92
CA LEU A 79 0.68 22.85 -3.93
C LEU A 79 -0.01 24.10 -3.37
N PRO A 80 0.23 25.31 -3.93
CA PRO A 80 -0.55 26.49 -3.58
C PRO A 80 -2.03 26.23 -3.87
N LEU A 81 -2.91 26.59 -2.93
CA LEU A 81 -4.36 26.39 -3.01
C LEU A 81 -5.00 26.90 -4.32
N GLU A 82 -4.32 27.79 -5.03
CA GLU A 82 -4.75 28.38 -6.31
C GLU A 82 -4.92 27.37 -7.46
N TYR A 83 -4.46 26.12 -7.31
CA TYR A 83 -4.58 25.06 -8.33
C TYR A 83 -5.52 23.91 -7.95
N ALA A 84 -6.14 23.94 -6.76
CA ALA A 84 -6.96 22.83 -6.26
C ALA A 84 -8.26 22.61 -7.05
N ASP A 85 -8.82 23.66 -7.68
CA ASP A 85 -10.10 23.58 -8.40
C ASP A 85 -10.01 22.94 -9.80
N LEU A 86 -8.79 22.68 -10.30
CA LEU A 86 -8.60 22.09 -11.64
C LEU A 86 -8.47 20.56 -11.64
N HIS A 87 -8.38 19.92 -10.48
CA HIS A 87 -8.19 18.47 -10.38
C HIS A 87 -9.36 17.80 -9.67
N GLY A 88 -10.52 17.89 -10.32
CA GLY A 88 -11.67 17.07 -9.98
C GLY A 88 -11.32 15.58 -10.04
N GLY A 89 -11.32 14.95 -8.87
CA GLY A 89 -11.56 13.51 -8.72
C GLY A 89 -10.54 12.57 -9.38
N THR A 90 -9.24 12.71 -9.09
CA THR A 90 -8.31 11.61 -9.36
C THR A 90 -8.16 10.74 -8.12
N HIS A 91 -8.83 9.58 -8.17
CA HIS A 91 -8.49 8.37 -7.41
C HIS A 91 -6.97 8.31 -7.17
N LEU A 92 -6.55 8.56 -5.93
CA LEU A 92 -5.15 8.51 -5.49
C LEU A 92 -4.69 7.05 -5.51
N ARG A 93 -4.33 6.56 -6.70
CA ARG A 93 -3.61 5.29 -6.82
C ARG A 93 -2.16 5.55 -6.45
N CYS A 94 -1.68 4.90 -5.40
CA CYS A 94 -0.27 4.77 -5.06
C CYS A 94 0.52 4.42 -6.33
N ARG A 95 1.31 5.36 -6.84
CA ARG A 95 2.01 5.23 -8.11
C ARG A 95 3.47 5.58 -7.90
N HIS A 96 4.29 4.63 -7.42
CA HIS A 96 5.73 4.51 -7.78
C HIS A 96 6.46 3.35 -7.08
N TRP A 97 6.42 2.12 -7.63
CA TRP A 97 7.44 1.07 -7.33
C TRP A 97 8.04 0.43 -8.58
N LEU A 98 8.01 1.12 -9.73
CA LEU A 98 8.61 0.61 -10.98
C LEU A 98 10.14 0.71 -11.05
N SER A 99 10.84 1.12 -9.99
CA SER A 99 12.31 1.27 -9.97
C SER A 99 13.07 0.15 -9.23
N TRP A 100 12.59 -1.10 -9.27
CA TRP A 100 13.43 -2.25 -8.87
C TRP A 100 13.88 -3.02 -10.12
N ARG A 101 14.72 -2.34 -10.90
CA ARG A 101 15.72 -2.94 -11.78
C ARG A 101 17.04 -2.21 -11.51
N HIS A 102 17.92 -2.82 -10.72
CA HIS A 102 19.25 -3.25 -11.13
C HIS A 102 19.95 -3.94 -9.96
#